data_AF-A0A970WTI4-F1
#
_entry.id   AF-A0A970WTI4-F1
#
_cell.length_a   1.000
_cell.length_b   1.000
_cell.length_c   1.000
_cell.angle_alpha   90.00
_cell.angle_beta   90.00
_cell.angle_gamma   90.00
#
_symmetry.space_group_name_H-M   'P 1'
#
loop_
_entity.id
_entity.type
_entity.pdbx_description
1 polymer ?
#
loop_
_entity_poly.entity_id
_entity_poly.type
_entity_poly.pdbx_seq_one_letter_code
_entity_poly.pdbx_strand_id
1 'polypeptide(L)'
;MEKNRLIILFLVSLLLGTCTDAWEEHTRINDNVSQETILDYLEAHSEFSQFTGLLKSVGMEGNFSYPGLFTLYAPTNSAMEKVSAGMIDSDEKKKLFVRNHYLNGVYSVSSDKEKMFLTMKSGKVLEYDPLNKTIGGMGIDASIEAVVSNGNIQVIDEPLVPKFHIWDFIELEAPRNEFVRFLNSLTSQVFDTQNSVQTGIDSQNRPVYDTVWVKQNLFLKNIADLSSEDSLFTMLLISDDVFMDQFAKFERSYRVDDKISNAIPTQRDSMNIKMMIARDLVFRGKHPLQGSPDTLVSYFGVKVPFVKPAVTSSYQASNGYVYTVSDCNVKREHKILPILMEAEDWIYSYRGTSGTPHPYFRERENASGGSDFILDNSHGSQKLTGALFKGPLVSSIKYRVKIRAINDFRKSYRVPDESVELRQFLGQVSITRNPVTNMITNISSVTNAFRTDTLYGRPDFFYDPADVNTYYVPITKTRYAPLENAADDELDLGYYDFSRSDSVFFRLVPFAGGMAVTADYFRLVPIFE
;
A
#
# COMPACT_ATOMS: atom_id res chain seq x y z
N MET A 1 56.54 43.97 53.32
CA MET A 1 55.34 43.18 52.98
C MET A 1 54.12 44.06 52.68
N GLU A 2 54.29 45.31 52.19
CA GLU A 2 53.17 46.25 51.97
C GLU A 2 53.09 46.85 50.55
N LYS A 3 54.15 46.80 49.74
CA LYS A 3 54.13 47.36 48.37
C LYS A 3 53.38 46.51 47.33
N ASN A 4 53.16 45.22 47.59
CA ASN A 4 52.47 44.33 46.63
C ASN A 4 50.94 44.30 46.83
N ARG A 5 50.39 44.87 47.91
CA ARG A 5 48.93 44.86 48.13
C ARG A 5 48.20 45.97 47.39
N LEU A 6 48.83 47.13 47.18
CA LEU A 6 48.21 48.25 46.45
C LEU A 6 48.15 48.02 44.93
N ILE A 7 49.18 47.36 44.36
CA ILE A 7 49.21 47.06 42.92
C ILE A 7 48.20 45.97 42.57
N ILE A 8 47.99 44.99 43.46
CA ILE A 8 46.98 43.95 43.27
C ILE A 8 45.56 44.53 43.41
N LEU A 9 45.32 45.48 44.33
CA LEU A 9 44.00 46.12 44.43
C LEU A 9 43.66 46.99 43.20
N PHE A 10 44.65 47.65 42.60
CA PHE A 10 44.43 48.48 41.40
C PHE A 10 44.28 47.63 40.12
N LEU A 11 44.92 46.46 40.05
CA LEU A 11 44.71 45.50 38.95
C LEU A 11 43.36 44.77 39.05
N VAL A 12 42.85 44.52 40.26
CA VAL A 12 41.53 43.87 40.44
C VAL A 12 40.39 44.85 40.17
N SER A 13 40.54 46.15 40.45
CA SER A 13 39.53 47.16 40.09
C SER A 13 39.45 47.45 38.59
N LEU A 14 40.53 47.19 37.82
CA LEU A 14 40.51 47.34 36.35
C LEU A 14 39.93 46.12 35.61
N LEU A 15 39.76 44.98 36.29
CA LEU A 15 39.18 43.76 35.71
C LEU A 15 37.66 43.62 35.94
N LEU A 16 37.04 44.56 36.64
CA LEU A 16 35.58 44.62 36.85
C LEU A 16 34.88 45.60 35.89
N GLY A 17 35.59 46.18 34.92
CA GLY A 17 35.07 47.19 33.99
C GLY A 17 34.84 46.73 32.55
N THR A 18 35.02 45.45 32.23
CA THR A 18 34.82 44.94 30.86
C THR A 18 34.04 43.62 30.85
N CYS A 19 32.96 43.57 31.60
CA CYS A 19 31.80 42.81 31.16
C CYS A 19 30.74 43.85 30.82
N THR A 20 30.82 44.42 29.61
CA THR A 20 29.56 44.70 28.92
C THR A 20 28.92 43.33 28.76
N ASP A 21 27.83 43.10 29.48
CA ASP A 21 27.09 41.86 29.38
C ASP A 21 26.81 41.60 27.89
N ALA A 22 27.44 40.57 27.32
CA ALA A 22 27.07 40.06 26.01
C ALA A 22 25.58 39.63 25.99
N TRP A 23 24.98 39.48 27.18
CA TRP A 23 23.55 39.36 27.40
C TRP A 23 22.77 40.65 27.14
N GLU A 24 23.27 41.85 27.49
CA GLU A 24 22.61 43.13 27.17
C GLU A 24 22.68 43.47 25.67
N GLU A 25 23.73 43.03 24.97
CA GLU A 25 23.81 43.15 23.50
C GLU A 25 22.86 42.15 22.80
N HIS A 26 22.63 40.96 23.39
CA HIS A 26 21.65 39.97 22.89
C HIS A 26 20.20 40.25 23.32
N THR A 27 19.98 41.08 24.35
CA THR A 27 18.66 41.61 24.74
C THR A 27 18.45 43.05 24.32
N ARG A 28 19.28 43.57 23.40
CA ARG A 28 18.86 44.67 22.55
C ARG A 28 17.70 44.14 21.71
N ILE A 29 16.49 44.30 22.26
CA ILE A 29 15.22 44.16 21.57
C ILE A 29 15.45 44.81 20.22
N ASN A 30 15.45 44.01 19.16
CA ASN A 30 15.41 44.54 17.81
C ASN A 30 14.20 45.46 17.78
N ASP A 31 14.42 46.76 17.57
CA ASP A 31 13.41 47.82 17.50
C ASP A 31 12.38 47.63 16.35
N ASN A 32 12.25 46.42 15.80
CA ASN A 32 11.44 46.09 14.62
C ASN A 32 10.50 44.88 14.82
N VAL A 33 10.29 44.37 16.04
CA VAL A 33 9.18 43.41 16.24
C VAL A 33 7.89 44.22 16.39
N SER A 34 7.09 44.29 15.31
CA SER A 34 5.81 44.96 15.35
C SER A 34 4.95 44.35 16.47
N GLN A 35 4.38 45.21 17.33
CA GLN A 35 3.39 44.80 18.34
C GLN A 35 2.05 44.41 17.70
N GLU A 36 1.89 44.69 16.41
CA GLU A 36 0.71 44.33 15.64
C GLU A 36 0.61 42.81 15.51
N THR A 37 -0.61 42.30 15.52
CA THR A 37 -0.91 40.91 15.18
C THR A 37 -1.03 40.75 13.65
N ILE A 38 -1.13 39.51 13.18
CA ILE A 38 -1.44 39.23 11.77
C ILE A 38 -2.74 39.95 11.35
N LEU A 39 -3.77 39.93 12.20
CA LEU A 39 -5.02 40.62 11.90
C LEU A 39 -4.82 42.13 11.78
N ASP A 40 -4.10 42.76 12.71
CA ASP A 40 -3.82 44.20 12.68
C ASP A 40 -3.09 44.61 11.39
N TYR A 41 -2.09 43.82 10.98
CA TYR A 41 -1.38 44.04 9.72
C TYR A 41 -2.30 43.95 8.51
N LEU A 42 -3.13 42.90 8.43
CA LEU A 42 -4.08 42.71 7.33
C LEU A 42 -5.15 43.82 7.25
N GLU A 43 -5.52 44.42 8.38
CA GLU A 43 -6.49 45.52 8.44
C GLU A 43 -5.87 46.87 8.07
N ALA A 44 -4.58 47.06 8.38
CA ALA A 44 -3.84 48.27 8.02
C ALA A 44 -3.53 48.39 6.51
N HIS A 45 -3.51 47.26 5.79
CA HIS A 45 -3.05 47.17 4.40
C HIS A 45 -4.22 46.87 3.44
N SER A 46 -4.63 47.87 2.67
CA SER A 46 -5.81 47.83 1.77
C SER A 46 -5.74 46.75 0.68
N GLU A 47 -4.53 46.34 0.30
CA GLU A 47 -4.24 45.29 -0.68
C GLU A 47 -4.67 43.89 -0.24
N PHE A 48 -4.96 43.67 1.05
CA PHE A 48 -5.49 42.40 1.57
C PHE A 48 -6.98 42.46 1.92
N SER A 49 -7.67 43.58 1.65
CA SER A 49 -9.06 43.81 2.08
C SER A 49 -10.05 42.71 1.66
N GLN A 50 -9.88 42.08 0.49
CA GLN A 50 -10.71 40.95 0.08
C GLN A 50 -10.49 39.71 0.96
N PHE A 51 -9.23 39.37 1.27
CA PHE A 51 -8.91 38.24 2.13
C PHE A 51 -9.35 38.50 3.57
N THR A 52 -9.13 39.71 4.09
CA THR A 52 -9.64 40.14 5.41
C THR A 52 -11.17 40.07 5.49
N GLY A 53 -11.87 40.47 4.43
CA GLY A 53 -13.32 40.32 4.32
C GLY A 53 -13.75 38.85 4.35
N LEU A 54 -13.02 37.97 3.66
CA LEU A 54 -13.26 36.52 3.68
C LEU A 54 -13.10 35.94 5.10
N LEU A 55 -12.01 36.28 5.80
CA LEU A 55 -11.76 35.85 7.20
C LEU A 55 -12.96 36.18 8.11
N LYS A 56 -13.42 37.44 8.05
CA LYS A 56 -14.57 37.94 8.82
C LYS A 56 -15.87 37.23 8.44
N SER A 57 -16.08 36.96 7.16
CA SER A 57 -17.30 36.29 6.68
C SER A 57 -17.47 34.87 7.24
N VAL A 58 -16.37 34.20 7.60
CA VAL A 58 -16.39 32.83 8.13
C VAL A 58 -16.03 32.73 9.62
N GLY A 59 -15.91 33.88 10.31
CA GLY A 59 -15.61 33.94 11.74
C GLY A 59 -14.22 33.41 12.10
N MET A 60 -13.24 33.56 11.21
CA MET A 60 -11.87 33.07 11.40
C MET A 60 -10.86 34.17 11.77
N GLU A 61 -11.27 35.43 11.82
CA GLU A 61 -10.44 36.57 12.21
C GLU A 61 -9.83 36.41 13.60
N GLY A 62 -10.57 35.78 14.54
CA GLY A 62 -10.09 35.50 15.88
C GLY A 62 -8.84 34.61 15.91
N ASN A 63 -8.66 33.72 14.92
CA ASN A 63 -7.48 32.86 14.85
C ASN A 63 -6.18 33.65 14.66
N PHE A 64 -6.26 34.88 14.14
CA PHE A 64 -5.13 35.73 13.81
C PHE A 64 -4.92 36.89 14.78
N SER A 65 -5.76 37.01 15.82
CA SER A 65 -5.63 37.99 16.91
C SER A 65 -5.15 37.39 18.24
N TYR A 66 -5.18 36.06 18.39
CA TYR A 66 -4.66 35.39 19.58
C TYR A 66 -3.13 35.21 19.55
N PRO A 67 -2.48 35.14 20.73
CA PRO A 67 -1.08 34.74 20.83
C PRO A 67 -0.86 33.35 20.23
N GLY A 68 0.12 33.24 19.34
CA GLY A 68 0.49 32.01 18.65
C GLY A 68 1.69 32.27 17.75
N LEU A 69 2.25 31.20 17.18
CA LEU A 69 3.29 31.30 16.17
C LEU A 69 2.72 30.74 14.88
N PHE A 70 2.39 31.63 13.95
CA PHE A 70 1.82 31.28 12.65
C PHE A 70 2.70 31.76 11.51
N THR A 71 2.52 31.14 10.35
CA THR A 71 2.93 31.73 9.08
C THR A 71 1.70 31.84 8.21
N LEU A 72 1.38 33.06 7.78
CA LEU A 72 0.31 33.35 6.85
C LEU A 72 0.91 33.66 5.47
N TYR A 73 0.43 32.95 4.46
CA TYR A 73 0.63 33.30 3.07
C TYR A 73 -0.54 34.17 2.63
N ALA A 74 -0.36 35.49 2.63
CA ALA A 74 -1.43 36.47 2.42
C ALA A 74 -1.63 36.75 0.93
N PRO A 75 -2.79 36.37 0.33
CA PRO A 75 -3.08 36.69 -1.05
C PRO A 75 -3.49 38.15 -1.19
N THR A 76 -2.90 38.86 -2.15
CA THR A 76 -3.33 40.22 -2.53
C THR A 76 -4.74 40.20 -3.13
N ASN A 77 -5.39 41.36 -3.23
CA ASN A 77 -6.68 41.50 -3.92
C ASN A 77 -6.61 40.99 -5.36
N SER A 78 -5.49 41.20 -6.07
CA SER A 78 -5.28 40.68 -7.42
C SER A 78 -5.17 39.15 -7.44
N ALA A 79 -4.58 38.55 -6.41
CA ALA A 79 -4.59 37.10 -6.24
C ALA A 79 -6.01 36.58 -5.95
N MET A 80 -6.78 37.28 -5.11
CA MET A 80 -8.15 36.93 -4.76
C MET A 80 -9.12 36.99 -5.96
N GLU A 81 -8.89 37.90 -6.92
CA GLU A 81 -9.65 37.97 -8.18
C GLU A 81 -9.49 36.72 -9.07
N LYS A 82 -8.40 35.96 -8.90
CA LYS A 82 -8.16 34.69 -9.61
C LYS A 82 -8.92 33.51 -8.99
N VAL A 83 -9.55 33.69 -7.82
CA VAL A 83 -10.32 32.63 -7.16
C VAL A 83 -11.67 32.47 -7.87
N SER A 84 -11.89 31.32 -8.51
CA SER A 84 -13.18 31.02 -9.13
C SER A 84 -14.29 30.93 -8.08
N ALA A 85 -15.48 31.46 -8.38
CA ALA A 85 -16.60 31.52 -7.43
C ALA A 85 -16.95 30.18 -6.77
N GLY A 86 -16.86 29.06 -7.50
CA GLY A 86 -17.13 27.71 -6.98
C GLY A 86 -16.16 27.20 -5.90
N MET A 87 -15.01 27.86 -5.71
CA MET A 87 -14.01 27.50 -4.67
C MET A 87 -14.34 28.10 -3.31
N ILE A 88 -15.26 29.06 -3.25
CA ILE A 88 -15.64 29.81 -2.04
C ILE A 88 -17.17 30.02 -1.97
N ASP A 89 -17.96 29.12 -2.58
CA ASP A 89 -19.43 29.20 -2.67
C ASP A 89 -20.18 28.68 -1.42
N SER A 90 -19.51 27.92 -0.56
CA SER A 90 -20.03 27.49 0.75
C SER A 90 -19.11 27.92 1.90
N ASP A 91 -19.65 28.01 3.10
CA ASP A 91 -18.86 28.35 4.28
C ASP A 91 -17.80 27.28 4.60
N GLU A 92 -18.06 25.99 4.31
CA GLU A 92 -17.01 24.97 4.46
C GLU A 92 -15.85 25.20 3.49
N LYS A 93 -16.16 25.50 2.21
CA LYS A 93 -15.13 25.76 1.20
C LYS A 93 -14.33 27.03 1.48
N LYS A 94 -14.99 28.11 1.92
CA LYS A 94 -14.32 29.33 2.39
C LYS A 94 -13.37 29.05 3.57
N LYS A 95 -13.84 28.29 4.58
CA LYS A 95 -13.00 27.90 5.73
C LYS A 95 -11.82 27.04 5.28
N LEU A 96 -12.03 26.09 4.38
CA LEU A 96 -10.96 25.24 3.84
C LEU A 96 -9.94 26.07 3.05
N PHE A 97 -10.41 27.02 2.23
CA PHE A 97 -9.56 27.96 1.50
C PHE A 97 -8.68 28.77 2.44
N VAL A 98 -9.28 29.42 3.46
CA VAL A 98 -8.53 30.16 4.49
C VAL A 98 -7.50 29.26 5.18
N ARG A 99 -7.92 28.06 5.61
CA ARG A 99 -7.02 27.06 6.25
C ARG A 99 -5.87 26.62 5.35
N ASN A 100 -5.99 26.74 4.03
CA ASN A 100 -4.93 26.43 3.09
C ASN A 100 -3.89 27.54 2.94
N HIS A 101 -4.09 28.70 3.57
CA HIS A 101 -3.19 29.85 3.51
C HIS A 101 -2.34 30.04 4.77
N TYR A 102 -2.54 29.25 5.83
CA TYR A 102 -1.72 29.37 7.04
C TYR A 102 -1.40 28.03 7.69
N LEU A 103 -0.35 28.05 8.51
CA LEU A 103 0.08 26.94 9.34
C LEU A 103 0.60 27.42 10.70
N ASN A 104 0.77 26.47 11.61
CA ASN A 104 1.51 26.71 12.85
C ASN A 104 3.01 26.64 12.57
N GLY A 105 3.78 27.47 13.26
CA GLY A 105 5.22 27.61 13.08
C GLY A 105 5.57 28.90 12.35
N VAL A 106 6.80 29.34 12.54
CA VAL A 106 7.37 30.53 11.89
C VAL A 106 8.30 30.07 10.79
N TYR A 107 7.92 30.35 9.55
CA TYR A 107 8.70 30.09 8.35
C TYR A 107 8.97 31.42 7.67
N SER A 108 10.14 31.53 7.07
CA SER A 108 10.67 32.80 6.62
C SER A 108 11.55 32.62 5.40
N VAL A 109 11.17 33.25 4.29
CA VAL A 109 11.93 33.16 3.04
C VAL A 109 13.31 33.79 3.17
N SER A 110 13.47 34.77 4.06
CA SER A 110 14.78 35.39 4.33
C SER A 110 15.73 34.49 5.12
N SER A 111 15.23 33.73 6.09
CA SER A 111 16.09 32.91 6.98
C SER A 111 16.19 31.44 6.60
N ASP A 112 15.12 30.82 6.08
CA ASP A 112 15.13 29.42 5.68
C ASP A 112 16.07 29.17 4.48
N LYS A 113 16.69 27.99 4.45
CA LYS A 113 17.70 27.62 3.43
C LYS A 113 17.44 26.28 2.75
N GLU A 114 16.48 25.51 3.23
CA GLU A 114 16.20 24.17 2.73
C GLU A 114 14.75 24.09 2.21
N LYS A 115 14.57 23.30 1.15
CA LYS A 115 13.24 22.94 0.67
C LYS A 115 12.60 21.98 1.67
N MET A 116 11.31 22.15 1.91
CA MET A 116 10.56 21.29 2.84
C MET A 116 9.10 21.17 2.41
N PHE A 117 8.40 20.22 3.03
CA PHE A 117 6.96 20.04 2.85
C PHE A 117 6.23 20.56 4.09
N LEU A 118 5.32 21.51 3.87
CA LEU A 118 4.56 22.17 4.92
C LEU A 118 3.12 21.68 4.92
N THR A 119 2.66 21.21 6.08
CA THR A 119 1.25 20.84 6.29
C THR A 119 0.47 22.07 6.72
N MET A 120 -0.38 22.55 5.81
CA MET A 120 -1.28 23.67 6.05
C MET A 120 -2.38 23.30 7.05
N LYS A 121 -3.08 24.29 7.62
CA LYS A 121 -4.24 24.01 8.51
C LYS A 121 -5.41 23.33 7.82
N SER A 122 -5.43 23.31 6.49
CA SER A 122 -6.36 22.53 5.68
C SER A 122 -6.05 21.03 5.73
N GLY A 123 -4.88 20.63 6.24
CA GLY A 123 -4.35 19.27 6.13
C GLY A 123 -3.57 19.02 4.83
N LYS A 124 -3.61 19.96 3.88
CA LYS A 124 -2.91 19.84 2.60
C LYS A 124 -1.42 20.07 2.79
N VAL A 125 -0.62 19.27 2.09
CA VAL A 125 0.84 19.36 2.12
C VAL A 125 1.31 20.12 0.88
N LEU A 126 2.03 21.22 1.09
CA LEU A 126 2.58 22.06 0.03
C LEU A 126 4.10 22.05 0.08
N GLU A 127 4.75 22.01 -1.08
CA GLU A 127 6.20 22.19 -1.18
C GLU A 127 6.54 23.67 -0.93
N TYR A 128 7.39 23.93 0.05
CA TYR A 128 7.95 25.25 0.34
C TYR A 128 9.41 25.27 -0.10
N ASP A 129 9.73 26.22 -0.96
CA ASP A 129 11.06 26.43 -1.52
C ASP A 129 11.48 27.88 -1.26
N PRO A 130 12.18 28.16 -0.15
CA PRO A 130 12.59 29.52 0.19
C PRO A 130 13.66 30.06 -0.78
N LEU A 131 14.42 29.19 -1.45
CA LEU A 131 15.46 29.60 -2.40
C LEU A 131 14.87 30.13 -3.70
N ASN A 132 13.84 29.46 -4.20
CA ASN A 132 13.08 29.92 -5.37
C ASN A 132 11.90 30.82 -5.00
N LYS A 133 11.68 31.06 -3.70
CA LYS A 133 10.60 31.90 -3.16
C LYS A 133 9.23 31.40 -3.62
N THR A 134 8.95 30.12 -3.41
CA THR A 134 7.66 29.53 -3.79
C THR A 134 7.04 28.68 -2.69
N ILE A 135 5.70 28.65 -2.67
CA ILE A 135 4.88 27.76 -1.83
C ILE A 135 3.81 27.09 -2.70
N GLY A 136 3.77 25.76 -2.73
CA GLY A 136 2.87 25.01 -3.62
C GLY A 136 3.07 25.31 -5.11
N GLY A 137 4.27 25.77 -5.47
CA GLY A 137 4.62 26.25 -6.81
C GLY A 137 4.16 27.69 -7.13
N MET A 138 3.47 28.37 -6.20
CA MET A 138 3.07 29.76 -6.34
C MET A 138 4.19 30.69 -5.85
N GLY A 139 4.34 31.86 -6.48
CA GLY A 139 5.34 32.85 -6.11
C GLY A 139 5.09 33.47 -4.73
N ILE A 140 6.17 33.72 -4.01
CA ILE A 140 6.18 34.52 -2.78
C ILE A 140 6.90 35.83 -3.09
N ASP A 141 6.24 36.95 -2.85
CA ASP A 141 6.87 38.26 -2.90
C ASP A 141 7.73 38.48 -1.65
N ALA A 142 8.98 38.01 -1.74
CA ALA A 142 9.94 38.15 -0.66
C ALA A 142 10.38 39.61 -0.38
N SER A 143 9.95 40.59 -1.18
CA SER A 143 10.15 42.01 -0.84
C SER A 143 9.18 42.49 0.24
N ILE A 144 8.11 41.71 0.49
CA ILE A 144 7.05 42.02 1.44
C ILE A 144 6.91 40.81 2.39
N GLU A 145 7.89 40.66 3.28
CA GLU A 145 7.84 39.77 4.43
C GLU A 145 7.68 40.61 5.70
N ALA A 146 6.60 40.37 6.46
CA ALA A 146 6.33 41.08 7.71
C ALA A 146 6.44 40.13 8.91
N VAL A 147 7.25 40.52 9.89
CA VAL A 147 7.35 39.84 11.18
C VAL A 147 6.48 40.58 12.18
N VAL A 148 5.47 39.89 12.69
CA VAL A 148 4.44 40.43 13.60
C VAL A 148 4.43 39.66 14.92
N SER A 149 3.72 40.17 15.92
CA SER A 149 3.73 39.64 17.29
C SER A 149 3.31 38.18 17.41
N ASN A 150 2.49 37.67 16.50
CA ASN A 150 2.01 36.29 16.49
C ASN A 150 2.40 35.49 15.22
N GLY A 151 3.46 35.89 14.52
CA GLY A 151 4.00 35.10 13.41
C GLY A 151 4.63 35.90 12.28
N ASN A 152 4.69 35.25 11.12
CA ASN A 152 5.16 35.85 9.87
C ASN A 152 4.04 35.94 8.84
N ILE A 153 4.10 36.99 8.02
CA ILE A 153 3.26 37.15 6.85
C ILE A 153 4.16 37.19 5.62
N GLN A 154 3.85 36.35 4.65
CA GLN A 154 4.51 36.31 3.36
C GLN A 154 3.46 36.55 2.28
N VAL A 155 3.69 37.54 1.41
CA VAL A 155 2.71 37.92 0.38
C VAL A 155 2.80 36.99 -0.82
N ILE A 156 1.63 36.59 -1.34
CA ILE A 156 1.51 35.77 -2.55
C ILE A 156 0.63 36.47 -3.58
N ASP A 157 0.97 36.31 -4.86
CA ASP A 157 0.31 36.87 -6.03
C ASP A 157 -0.62 35.88 -6.74
N GLU A 158 -0.68 34.64 -6.25
CA GLU A 158 -1.65 33.62 -6.62
C GLU A 158 -2.25 32.94 -5.39
N PRO A 159 -3.55 32.58 -5.39
CA PRO A 159 -4.20 31.99 -4.23
C PRO A 159 -3.77 30.53 -4.03
N LEU A 160 -3.57 30.12 -2.77
CA LEU A 160 -3.36 28.73 -2.40
C LEU A 160 -4.69 27.97 -2.41
N VAL A 161 -5.16 27.58 -3.59
CA VAL A 161 -6.40 26.81 -3.77
C VAL A 161 -6.20 25.36 -3.27
N PRO A 162 -6.99 24.89 -2.28
CA PRO A 162 -6.90 23.52 -1.81
C PRO A 162 -7.38 22.56 -2.92
N LYS A 163 -6.52 21.61 -3.28
CA LYS A 163 -6.88 20.52 -4.22
C LYS A 163 -7.49 19.36 -3.44
N PHE A 164 -8.49 18.69 -4.02
CA PHE A 164 -8.99 17.44 -3.48
C PHE A 164 -7.87 16.40 -3.50
N HIS A 165 -7.85 15.51 -2.51
CA HIS A 165 -7.11 14.27 -2.68
C HIS A 165 -7.87 13.38 -3.69
N ILE A 166 -7.23 12.34 -4.20
CA ILE A 166 -7.79 11.50 -5.25
C ILE A 166 -9.17 10.96 -4.88
N TRP A 167 -9.36 10.49 -3.63
CA TRP A 167 -10.66 9.95 -3.22
C TRP A 167 -11.80 10.98 -3.21
N ASP A 168 -11.59 12.17 -2.66
CA ASP A 168 -12.58 13.26 -2.65
C ASP A 168 -12.97 13.65 -4.07
N PHE A 169 -11.99 13.72 -4.98
CA PHE A 169 -12.27 13.95 -6.40
C PHE A 169 -13.15 12.85 -6.98
N ILE A 170 -12.88 11.57 -6.67
CA ILE A 170 -13.67 10.43 -7.14
C ILE A 170 -15.11 10.45 -6.58
N GLU A 171 -15.29 10.84 -5.31
CA GLU A 171 -16.61 10.88 -4.67
C GLU A 171 -17.46 12.07 -5.17
N LEU A 172 -16.82 13.23 -5.38
CA LEU A 172 -17.53 14.49 -5.56
C LEU A 172 -17.59 14.98 -7.02
N GLU A 173 -16.50 14.83 -7.79
CA GLU A 173 -16.31 15.54 -9.06
C GLU A 173 -16.07 14.62 -10.27
N ALA A 174 -15.65 13.37 -10.05
CA ALA A 174 -15.34 12.44 -11.14
C ALA A 174 -16.58 12.09 -11.97
N PRO A 175 -16.41 11.73 -13.26
CA PRO A 175 -17.52 11.27 -14.10
C PRO A 175 -18.27 10.10 -13.46
N ARG A 176 -19.60 10.17 -13.41
CA ARG A 176 -20.45 9.13 -12.79
C ARG A 176 -20.65 7.88 -13.67
N ASN A 177 -19.56 7.41 -14.27
CA ASN A 177 -19.54 6.21 -15.10
C ASN A 177 -19.60 4.93 -14.23
N GLU A 178 -19.75 3.76 -14.84
CA GLU A 178 -19.87 2.48 -14.14
C GLU A 178 -18.71 2.16 -13.21
N PHE A 179 -17.48 2.47 -13.63
CA PHE A 179 -16.30 2.21 -12.84
C PHE A 179 -16.26 3.08 -11.56
N VAL A 180 -16.55 4.37 -11.68
CA VAL A 180 -16.63 5.30 -10.54
C VAL A 180 -17.81 4.95 -9.64
N ARG A 181 -18.97 4.58 -10.20
CA ARG A 181 -20.12 4.08 -9.41
C ARG A 181 -19.75 2.82 -8.63
N PHE A 182 -18.98 1.91 -9.25
CA PHE A 182 -18.50 0.72 -8.58
C PHE A 182 -17.59 1.06 -7.39
N LEU A 183 -16.58 1.93 -7.57
CA LEU A 183 -15.69 2.35 -6.48
C LEU A 183 -16.47 2.95 -5.30
N ASN A 184 -17.43 3.84 -5.59
CA ASN A 184 -18.28 4.46 -4.58
C ASN A 184 -19.23 3.46 -3.90
N SER A 185 -19.68 2.41 -4.60
CA SER A 185 -20.54 1.36 -4.04
C SER A 185 -19.86 0.50 -2.96
N LEU A 186 -18.54 0.59 -2.85
CA LEU A 186 -17.73 -0.11 -1.84
C LEU A 186 -17.69 0.64 -0.50
N THR A 187 -18.34 1.80 -0.40
CA THR A 187 -18.47 2.59 0.83
C THR A 187 -19.65 2.09 1.66
N SER A 188 -19.40 1.75 2.92
CA SER A 188 -20.43 1.43 3.90
C SER A 188 -20.19 2.16 5.23
N GLN A 189 -21.22 2.22 6.08
CA GLN A 189 -21.07 2.70 7.45
C GLN A 189 -20.63 1.56 8.35
N VAL A 190 -19.55 1.76 9.09
CA VAL A 190 -18.99 0.78 10.02
C VAL A 190 -19.00 1.37 11.43
N PHE A 191 -19.35 0.54 12.41
CA PHE A 191 -19.33 0.90 13.82
C PHE A 191 -17.89 1.09 14.29
N ASP A 192 -17.56 2.29 14.73
CA ASP A 192 -16.25 2.61 15.28
C ASP A 192 -16.21 2.28 16.77
N THR A 193 -15.69 1.10 17.09
CA THR A 193 -15.60 0.62 18.47
C THR A 193 -14.65 1.43 19.35
N GLN A 194 -13.68 2.15 18.77
CA GLN A 194 -12.67 2.88 19.55
C GLN A 194 -13.19 4.23 20.00
N ASN A 195 -13.97 4.90 19.14
CA ASN A 195 -14.55 6.21 19.44
C ASN A 195 -15.98 6.13 20.02
N SER A 196 -16.59 4.94 20.02
CA SER A 196 -17.90 4.73 20.65
C SER A 196 -17.77 4.48 22.15
N VAL A 197 -18.46 5.28 22.95
CA VAL A 197 -18.47 5.15 24.42
C VAL A 197 -19.56 4.17 24.82
N GLN A 198 -19.21 3.15 25.62
CA GLN A 198 -20.22 2.27 26.20
C GLN A 198 -21.04 3.05 27.25
N THR A 199 -22.32 3.28 26.96
CA THR A 199 -23.24 4.05 27.82
C THR A 199 -24.01 3.18 28.81
N GLY A 200 -24.05 1.86 28.60
CA GLY A 200 -24.71 0.93 29.51
C GLY A 200 -24.71 -0.52 29.04
N ILE A 201 -25.63 -1.30 29.60
CA ILE A 201 -25.93 -2.68 29.23
C ILE A 201 -27.45 -2.80 29.07
N ASP A 202 -27.93 -3.42 28.00
CA ASP A 202 -29.35 -3.60 27.73
C ASP A 202 -29.98 -4.71 28.60
N SER A 203 -31.30 -4.86 28.49
CA SER A 203 -32.06 -5.90 29.21
C SER A 203 -31.72 -7.33 28.77
N GLN A 204 -30.94 -7.52 27.70
CA GLN A 204 -30.39 -8.80 27.26
C GLN A 204 -28.91 -8.99 27.64
N ASN A 205 -28.40 -8.17 28.56
CA ASN A 205 -27.03 -8.22 29.06
C ASN A 205 -25.96 -7.97 27.97
N ARG A 206 -26.30 -7.21 26.92
CA ARG A 206 -25.38 -6.79 25.87
C ARG A 206 -24.95 -5.33 26.08
N PRO A 207 -23.69 -4.97 25.83
CA PRO A 207 -23.23 -3.59 25.96
C PRO A 207 -23.97 -2.66 24.98
N VAL A 208 -24.47 -1.53 25.49
CA VAL A 208 -25.09 -0.44 24.72
C VAL A 208 -24.07 0.67 24.57
N TYR A 209 -23.89 1.17 23.36
CA TYR A 209 -22.93 2.21 23.01
C TYR A 209 -23.64 3.48 22.56
N ASP A 210 -23.05 4.64 22.84
CA ASP A 210 -23.26 5.85 22.04
C ASP A 210 -22.45 5.69 20.76
N THR A 211 -23.13 5.26 19.68
CA THR A 211 -22.45 4.70 18.51
C THR A 211 -21.94 5.79 17.58
N VAL A 212 -20.63 5.80 17.34
CA VAL A 212 -20.01 6.57 16.24
C VAL A 212 -19.95 5.67 15.00
N TRP A 213 -20.63 6.10 13.94
CA TRP A 213 -20.58 5.44 12.63
C TRP A 213 -19.63 6.19 11.70
N VAL A 214 -18.64 5.48 11.17
CA VAL A 214 -17.69 6.05 10.21
C VAL A 214 -17.93 5.48 8.82
N LYS A 215 -17.84 6.32 7.79
CA LYS A 215 -17.80 5.85 6.40
C LYS A 215 -16.47 5.11 6.18
N GLN A 216 -16.53 3.88 5.70
CA GLN A 216 -15.35 3.12 5.30
C GLN A 216 -15.56 2.58 3.89
N ASN A 217 -14.60 2.82 3.01
CA ASN A 217 -14.57 2.26 1.67
C ASN A 217 -13.62 1.05 1.62
N LEU A 218 -14.10 -0.08 1.10
CA LEU A 218 -13.30 -1.32 1.04
C LEU A 218 -12.10 -1.24 0.11
N PHE A 219 -12.15 -0.42 -0.95
CA PHE A 219 -11.01 -0.18 -1.83
C PHE A 219 -9.91 0.58 -1.09
N LEU A 220 -10.27 1.66 -0.39
CA LEU A 220 -9.32 2.44 0.40
C LEU A 220 -8.65 1.61 1.49
N LYS A 221 -9.44 0.80 2.19
CA LYS A 221 -8.96 -0.04 3.29
C LYS A 221 -7.99 -1.13 2.84
N ASN A 222 -8.31 -1.83 1.75
CA ASN A 222 -7.64 -3.09 1.41
C ASN A 222 -6.65 -2.97 0.25
N ILE A 223 -6.72 -1.89 -0.54
CA ILE A 223 -5.95 -1.75 -1.78
C ILE A 223 -5.03 -0.54 -1.72
N ALA A 224 -5.59 0.66 -1.61
CA ALA A 224 -4.83 1.90 -1.61
C ALA A 224 -5.64 3.03 -0.95
N ASP A 225 -5.12 3.60 0.13
CA ASP A 225 -5.75 4.74 0.79
C ASP A 225 -5.53 6.04 0.01
N LEU A 226 -6.38 6.26 -0.99
CA LEU A 226 -6.41 7.44 -1.85
C LEU A 226 -6.90 8.71 -1.13
N SER A 227 -7.27 8.61 0.15
CA SER A 227 -7.63 9.76 0.99
C SER A 227 -6.45 10.31 1.81
N SER A 228 -5.40 9.50 1.98
CA SER A 228 -4.20 9.90 2.72
C SER A 228 -3.34 10.90 1.93
N GLU A 229 -2.94 11.99 2.58
CA GLU A 229 -1.96 12.96 2.06
C GLU A 229 -0.51 12.49 2.23
N ASP A 230 -0.26 11.44 3.03
CA ASP A 230 1.08 10.90 3.30
C ASP A 230 1.58 10.00 2.16
N SER A 231 0.70 9.62 1.25
CA SER A 231 1.01 8.71 0.15
C SER A 231 0.63 9.32 -1.19
N LEU A 232 1.57 9.26 -2.14
CA LEU A 232 1.36 9.74 -3.49
C LEU A 232 0.88 8.62 -4.40
N PHE A 233 -0.11 8.91 -5.23
CA PHE A 233 -0.67 7.94 -6.16
C PHE A 233 -0.93 8.52 -7.56
N THR A 234 -1.16 7.62 -8.50
CA THR A 234 -1.84 7.92 -9.75
C THR A 234 -2.96 6.92 -9.95
N MET A 235 -4.15 7.38 -10.32
CA MET A 235 -5.29 6.51 -10.60
C MET A 235 -5.81 6.72 -12.02
N LEU A 236 -6.10 5.62 -12.70
CA LEU A 236 -6.78 5.61 -13.99
C LEU A 236 -8.26 5.29 -13.78
N LEU A 237 -9.12 6.22 -14.18
CA LEU A 237 -10.56 6.01 -14.29
C LEU A 237 -10.88 5.60 -15.72
N ILE A 238 -11.35 4.38 -15.92
CA ILE A 238 -11.64 3.85 -17.26
C ILE A 238 -13.08 4.15 -17.66
N SER A 239 -13.33 4.36 -18.96
CA SER A 239 -14.68 4.50 -19.53
C SER A 239 -15.53 3.23 -19.37
N ASP A 240 -16.84 3.34 -19.58
CA ASP A 240 -17.77 2.22 -19.46
C ASP A 240 -17.43 1.08 -20.42
N ASP A 241 -17.14 1.40 -21.68
CA ASP A 241 -16.76 0.41 -22.71
C ASP A 241 -15.50 -0.36 -22.29
N VAL A 242 -14.46 0.35 -21.82
CA VAL A 242 -13.22 -0.27 -21.35
C VAL A 242 -13.47 -1.14 -20.12
N PHE A 243 -14.32 -0.70 -19.19
CA PHE A 243 -14.64 -1.48 -18.00
C PHE A 243 -15.40 -2.76 -18.34
N MET A 244 -16.37 -2.68 -19.25
CA MET A 244 -17.11 -3.83 -19.74
C MET A 244 -16.22 -4.82 -20.50
N ASP A 245 -15.33 -4.33 -21.37
CA ASP A 245 -14.38 -5.17 -22.11
C ASP A 245 -13.40 -5.88 -21.18
N GLN A 246 -12.89 -5.17 -20.17
CA GLN A 246 -12.06 -5.74 -19.10
C GLN A 246 -12.82 -6.81 -18.32
N PHE A 247 -14.07 -6.53 -17.95
CA PHE A 247 -14.93 -7.50 -17.26
C PHE A 247 -15.13 -8.75 -18.10
N ALA A 248 -15.55 -8.62 -19.36
CA ALA A 248 -15.78 -9.74 -20.27
C ALA A 248 -14.50 -10.56 -20.51
N LYS A 249 -13.34 -9.90 -20.61
CA LYS A 249 -12.06 -10.57 -20.81
C LYS A 249 -11.64 -11.41 -19.60
N PHE A 250 -11.92 -10.92 -18.39
CA PHE A 250 -11.41 -11.49 -17.14
C PHE A 250 -12.47 -12.24 -16.30
N GLU A 251 -13.74 -12.22 -16.69
CA GLU A 251 -14.82 -12.79 -15.88
C GLU A 251 -14.62 -14.26 -15.56
N ARG A 252 -14.10 -15.07 -16.50
CA ARG A 252 -13.83 -16.50 -16.25
C ARG A 252 -12.61 -16.72 -15.35
N SER A 253 -11.67 -15.76 -15.31
CA SER A 253 -10.39 -15.90 -14.59
C SER A 253 -10.48 -15.53 -13.10
N TYR A 254 -11.52 -14.82 -12.67
CA TYR A 254 -11.65 -14.37 -11.27
C TYR A 254 -12.99 -14.76 -10.63
N ARG A 255 -13.61 -15.85 -11.10
CA ARG A 255 -14.76 -16.46 -10.43
C ARG A 255 -14.36 -16.99 -9.06
N VAL A 256 -15.08 -16.65 -8.01
CA VAL A 256 -14.90 -17.21 -6.66
C VAL A 256 -15.83 -18.38 -6.40
N ASP A 257 -16.94 -18.44 -7.13
CA ASP A 257 -17.79 -19.60 -7.22
C ASP A 257 -17.27 -20.53 -8.33
N ASP A 258 -17.73 -21.78 -8.33
CA ASP A 258 -17.22 -22.79 -9.26
C ASP A 258 -17.64 -22.48 -10.71
N LYS A 259 -16.66 -22.18 -11.57
CA LYS A 259 -16.87 -21.83 -13.00
C LYS A 259 -17.41 -22.98 -13.83
N ILE A 260 -17.29 -24.23 -13.36
CA ILE A 260 -17.72 -25.42 -14.08
C ILE A 260 -19.23 -25.60 -13.89
N SER A 261 -19.71 -25.45 -12.65
CA SER A 261 -21.14 -25.58 -12.36
C SER A 261 -21.93 -24.31 -12.67
N ASN A 262 -21.30 -23.13 -12.68
CA ASN A 262 -21.97 -21.85 -12.89
C ASN A 262 -21.48 -21.14 -14.17
N ALA A 263 -22.29 -21.18 -15.22
CA ALA A 263 -21.95 -20.51 -16.49
C ALA A 263 -21.94 -18.97 -16.36
N ILE A 264 -22.88 -18.39 -15.62
CA ILE A 264 -23.06 -16.94 -15.48
C ILE A 264 -22.42 -16.46 -14.16
N PRO A 265 -21.75 -15.28 -14.12
CA PRO A 265 -21.23 -14.71 -12.88
C PRO A 265 -22.33 -14.46 -11.87
N THR A 266 -22.13 -14.94 -10.64
CA THR A 266 -22.96 -14.50 -9.51
C THR A 266 -22.66 -13.04 -9.16
N GLN A 267 -23.45 -12.44 -8.26
CA GLN A 267 -23.15 -11.11 -7.75
C GLN A 267 -21.79 -11.07 -7.03
N ARG A 268 -21.45 -12.15 -6.31
CA ARG A 268 -20.18 -12.32 -5.61
C ARG A 268 -19.01 -12.41 -6.60
N ASP A 269 -19.17 -13.19 -7.67
CA ASP A 269 -18.19 -13.23 -8.76
C ASP A 269 -18.00 -11.85 -9.39
N SER A 270 -19.10 -11.19 -9.73
CA SER A 270 -19.09 -9.87 -10.38
C SER A 270 -18.38 -8.83 -9.52
N MET A 271 -18.63 -8.83 -8.21
CA MET A 271 -17.93 -7.98 -7.25
C MET A 271 -16.43 -8.28 -7.24
N ASN A 272 -16.03 -9.55 -7.16
CA ASN A 272 -14.61 -9.92 -7.15
C ASN A 272 -13.91 -9.52 -8.46
N ILE A 273 -14.50 -9.80 -9.62
CA ILE A 273 -13.94 -9.45 -10.93
C ILE A 273 -13.72 -7.93 -11.03
N LYS A 274 -14.73 -7.13 -10.64
CA LYS A 274 -14.62 -5.66 -10.65
C LYS A 274 -13.56 -5.16 -9.68
N MET A 275 -13.43 -5.75 -8.48
CA MET A 275 -12.35 -5.44 -7.55
C MET A 275 -10.97 -5.78 -8.13
N MET A 276 -10.83 -6.93 -8.78
CA MET A 276 -9.57 -7.33 -9.42
C MET A 276 -9.20 -6.41 -10.57
N ILE A 277 -10.16 -5.82 -11.29
CA ILE A 277 -9.90 -4.80 -12.31
C ILE A 277 -9.49 -3.48 -11.63
N ALA A 278 -10.27 -3.01 -10.66
CA ALA A 278 -10.05 -1.73 -9.99
C ALA A 278 -8.67 -1.65 -9.32
N ARG A 279 -8.25 -2.71 -8.63
CA ARG A 279 -6.99 -2.71 -7.86
C ARG A 279 -5.74 -2.53 -8.71
N ASP A 280 -5.83 -2.84 -10.01
CA ASP A 280 -4.70 -2.74 -10.93
C ASP A 280 -4.58 -1.35 -11.56
N LEU A 281 -5.60 -0.50 -11.40
CA LEU A 281 -5.68 0.85 -11.98
C LEU A 281 -5.19 1.95 -11.03
N VAL A 282 -4.53 1.56 -9.94
CA VAL A 282 -3.88 2.45 -8.98
C VAL A 282 -2.38 2.17 -8.91
N PHE A 283 -1.59 3.25 -8.95
CA PHE A 283 -0.14 3.22 -9.09
C PHE A 283 0.53 4.05 -7.98
N ARG A 284 1.69 3.59 -7.49
CA ARG A 284 2.50 4.34 -6.51
C ARG A 284 3.15 5.55 -7.16
N GLY A 285 3.09 6.69 -6.47
CA GLY A 285 3.78 7.90 -6.88
C GLY A 285 3.02 8.74 -7.90
N LYS A 286 3.60 9.89 -8.21
CA LYS A 286 3.10 10.85 -9.19
C LYS A 286 3.59 10.44 -10.59
N HIS A 287 2.67 10.04 -11.45
CA HIS A 287 2.93 9.77 -12.86
C HIS A 287 2.32 10.87 -13.73
N PRO A 288 3.04 11.98 -13.98
CA PRO A 288 2.55 13.04 -14.84
C PRO A 288 2.35 12.55 -16.27
N LEU A 289 1.36 13.08 -16.99
CA LEU A 289 1.03 12.67 -18.36
C LEU A 289 2.27 12.74 -19.28
N GLN A 290 3.01 13.84 -19.22
CA GLN A 290 4.29 13.99 -19.91
C GLN A 290 5.41 13.36 -19.09
N GLY A 291 6.30 12.60 -19.73
CA GLY A 291 7.46 11.97 -19.08
C GLY A 291 7.18 10.62 -18.42
N SER A 292 5.92 10.24 -18.19
CA SER A 292 5.60 8.87 -17.74
C SER A 292 5.77 7.83 -18.86
N PRO A 293 6.12 6.58 -18.53
CA PRO A 293 6.19 5.50 -19.51
C PRO A 293 4.79 5.15 -20.07
N ASP A 294 4.75 4.51 -21.24
CA ASP A 294 3.49 4.04 -21.87
C ASP A 294 2.93 2.77 -21.20
N THR A 295 3.58 2.30 -20.14
CA THR A 295 3.12 1.17 -19.32
C THR A 295 3.42 1.48 -17.86
N LEU A 296 2.39 1.49 -17.04
CA LEU A 296 2.49 1.62 -15.59
C LEU A 296 2.41 0.24 -14.94
N VAL A 297 3.03 0.09 -13.78
CA VAL A 297 3.05 -1.18 -13.03
C VAL A 297 2.30 -1.00 -11.71
N SER A 298 1.23 -1.76 -11.51
CA SER A 298 0.41 -1.67 -10.30
C SER A 298 1.14 -2.22 -9.07
N TYR A 299 0.56 -2.03 -7.89
CA TYR A 299 1.00 -2.64 -6.63
C TYR A 299 1.20 -4.16 -6.70
N PHE A 300 0.49 -4.83 -7.61
CA PHE A 300 0.47 -6.28 -7.77
C PHE A 300 1.36 -6.75 -8.92
N GLY A 301 2.22 -5.88 -9.45
CA GLY A 301 3.11 -6.18 -10.57
C GLY A 301 2.42 -6.20 -11.93
N VAL A 302 1.14 -5.82 -12.00
CA VAL A 302 0.36 -5.86 -13.24
C VAL A 302 0.78 -4.74 -14.17
N LYS A 303 1.13 -5.09 -15.41
CA LYS A 303 1.54 -4.13 -16.45
C LYS A 303 0.31 -3.56 -17.17
N VAL A 304 -0.01 -2.31 -16.88
CA VAL A 304 -1.18 -1.60 -17.42
C VAL A 304 -0.73 -0.60 -18.48
N PRO A 305 -1.25 -0.68 -19.72
CA PRO A 305 -0.97 0.33 -20.74
C PRO A 305 -1.48 1.71 -20.32
N PHE A 306 -0.64 2.73 -20.47
CA PHE A 306 -1.01 4.13 -20.24
C PHE A 306 -0.99 4.87 -21.58
N VAL A 307 -2.08 4.73 -22.32
CA VAL A 307 -2.25 5.28 -23.68
C VAL A 307 -2.56 6.76 -23.59
N LYS A 308 -1.51 7.61 -23.56
CA LYS A 308 -1.64 9.06 -23.36
C LYS A 308 -2.64 9.75 -24.30
N PRO A 309 -2.71 9.44 -25.62
CA PRO A 309 -3.70 10.04 -26.50
C PRO A 309 -5.16 9.67 -26.18
N ALA A 310 -5.39 8.62 -25.39
CA ALA A 310 -6.71 8.18 -24.96
C ALA A 310 -7.15 8.79 -23.62
N VAL A 311 -6.34 9.69 -23.04
CA VAL A 311 -6.72 10.44 -21.85
C VAL A 311 -7.74 11.50 -22.23
N THR A 312 -8.96 11.37 -21.72
CA THR A 312 -10.08 12.28 -22.02
C THR A 312 -10.22 13.40 -21.00
N SER A 313 -9.71 13.21 -19.78
CA SER A 313 -9.67 14.22 -18.74
C SER A 313 -8.52 13.94 -17.77
N SER A 314 -7.98 15.00 -17.16
CA SER A 314 -6.94 14.91 -16.16
C SER A 314 -7.25 15.82 -14.98
N TYR A 315 -7.04 15.31 -13.76
CA TYR A 315 -7.11 16.09 -12.53
C TYR A 315 -5.82 15.92 -11.74
N GLN A 316 -5.23 17.03 -11.31
CA GLN A 316 -4.12 17.02 -10.38
C GLN A 316 -4.67 17.14 -8.95
N ALA A 317 -4.57 16.06 -8.20
CA ALA A 317 -4.96 16.00 -6.80
C ALA A 317 -3.83 16.50 -5.88
N SER A 318 -4.13 16.78 -4.61
CA SER A 318 -3.10 17.08 -3.59
C SER A 318 -2.11 15.93 -3.41
N ASN A 319 -2.61 14.70 -3.41
CA ASN A 319 -1.84 13.48 -3.23
C ASN A 319 -1.55 12.71 -4.55
N GLY A 320 -1.68 13.35 -5.73
CA GLY A 320 -1.39 12.64 -6.98
C GLY A 320 -2.04 13.14 -8.26
N TYR A 321 -2.31 12.18 -9.16
CA TYR A 321 -3.00 12.43 -10.43
C TYR A 321 -4.16 11.46 -10.65
N VAL A 322 -5.22 11.95 -11.29
CA VAL A 322 -6.32 11.13 -11.78
C VAL A 322 -6.47 11.38 -13.27
N TYR A 323 -6.52 10.31 -14.06
CA TYR A 323 -6.75 10.38 -15.50
C TYR A 323 -7.97 9.58 -15.87
N THR A 324 -8.92 10.19 -16.57
CA THR A 324 -9.99 9.45 -17.24
C THR A 324 -9.49 9.00 -18.60
N VAL A 325 -9.60 7.71 -18.90
CA VAL A 325 -9.06 7.10 -20.13
C VAL A 325 -10.13 6.31 -20.90
N SER A 326 -10.10 6.42 -22.22
CA SER A 326 -10.96 5.67 -23.14
C SER A 326 -10.28 4.44 -23.76
N ASP A 327 -9.00 4.21 -23.48
CA ASP A 327 -8.28 2.98 -23.85
C ASP A 327 -7.35 2.57 -22.70
N CYS A 328 -7.50 1.33 -22.25
CA CYS A 328 -6.66 0.71 -21.24
C CYS A 328 -6.71 -0.82 -21.41
N ASN A 329 -6.25 -1.32 -22.56
CA ASN A 329 -6.32 -2.75 -22.90
C ASN A 329 -5.24 -3.61 -22.20
N VAL A 330 -5.46 -3.97 -20.93
CA VAL A 330 -4.61 -4.91 -20.19
C VAL A 330 -4.68 -6.32 -20.80
N LYS A 331 -3.52 -6.87 -21.15
CA LYS A 331 -3.37 -8.24 -21.66
C LYS A 331 -3.43 -9.27 -20.53
N ARG A 332 -3.83 -10.52 -20.83
CA ARG A 332 -3.98 -11.56 -19.78
C ARG A 332 -2.65 -11.88 -19.11
N GLU A 333 -1.60 -12.02 -19.90
CA GLU A 333 -0.23 -12.28 -19.48
C GLU A 333 0.39 -11.16 -18.64
N HIS A 334 -0.16 -9.95 -18.72
CA HIS A 334 0.26 -8.82 -17.90
C HIS A 334 -0.46 -8.75 -16.55
N LYS A 335 -1.64 -9.40 -16.43
CA LYS A 335 -2.49 -9.37 -15.23
C LYS A 335 -2.37 -10.63 -14.38
N ILE A 336 -2.35 -11.79 -15.03
CA ILE A 336 -2.26 -13.09 -14.36
C ILE A 336 -0.80 -13.53 -14.45
N LEU A 337 -0.04 -13.25 -13.42
CA LEU A 337 1.40 -13.47 -13.37
C LEU A 337 1.72 -14.89 -12.86
N PRO A 338 2.91 -15.43 -13.19
CA PRO A 338 3.45 -16.61 -12.52
C PRO A 338 3.53 -16.40 -11.00
N ILE A 339 3.20 -17.44 -10.25
CA ILE A 339 3.25 -17.43 -8.79
C ILE A 339 4.42 -18.30 -8.36
N LEU A 340 5.32 -17.72 -7.56
CA LEU A 340 6.40 -18.43 -6.89
C LEU A 340 6.01 -18.61 -5.42
N MET A 341 6.03 -19.85 -4.94
CA MET A 341 5.75 -20.21 -3.56
C MET A 341 7.03 -20.78 -2.94
N GLU A 342 7.76 -19.94 -2.24
CA GLU A 342 8.93 -20.36 -1.44
C GLU A 342 8.49 -21.35 -0.36
N ALA A 343 9.12 -22.52 -0.30
CA ALA A 343 8.66 -23.59 0.58
C ALA A 343 8.71 -23.16 2.05
N GLU A 344 9.69 -22.34 2.42
CA GLU A 344 9.89 -21.80 3.76
C GLU A 344 8.78 -20.88 4.24
N ASP A 345 8.15 -20.13 3.33
CA ASP A 345 7.13 -19.14 3.69
C ASP A 345 5.72 -19.72 3.80
N TRP A 346 5.45 -20.82 3.07
CA TRP A 346 4.09 -21.27 2.82
C TRP A 346 3.69 -22.58 3.53
N ILE A 347 4.52 -23.08 4.46
CA ILE A 347 4.18 -24.26 5.27
C ILE A 347 2.98 -23.95 6.16
N TYR A 348 1.92 -24.74 5.98
CA TYR A 348 0.70 -24.64 6.77
C TYR A 348 0.67 -25.64 7.92
N SER A 349 1.04 -26.89 7.66
CA SER A 349 1.13 -27.93 8.69
C SER A 349 1.93 -29.13 8.19
N TYR A 350 2.42 -29.96 9.10
CA TYR A 350 3.04 -31.25 8.78
C TYR A 350 2.59 -32.29 9.80
N ARG A 351 2.45 -33.54 9.37
CA ARG A 351 2.01 -34.64 10.24
C ARG A 351 2.78 -35.93 9.94
N GLY A 352 2.85 -36.80 10.94
CA GLY A 352 3.32 -38.17 10.84
C GLY A 352 2.27 -39.14 11.37
N THR A 353 2.42 -40.44 11.09
CA THR A 353 1.53 -41.49 11.63
C THR A 353 1.71 -41.71 13.13
N SER A 354 2.90 -41.41 13.67
CA SER A 354 3.21 -41.40 15.09
C SER A 354 4.40 -40.47 15.36
N GLY A 355 4.37 -39.74 16.48
CA GLY A 355 5.37 -38.71 16.80
C GLY A 355 5.24 -37.42 15.97
N THR A 356 6.08 -36.44 16.26
CA THR A 356 6.11 -35.14 15.57
C THR A 356 7.30 -35.11 14.60
N PRO A 357 7.08 -35.04 13.28
CA PRO A 357 8.18 -34.90 12.34
C PRO A 357 8.84 -33.51 12.48
N HIS A 358 10.11 -33.41 12.10
CA HIS A 358 10.90 -32.21 12.34
C HIS A 358 11.16 -31.48 11.02
N PRO A 359 10.64 -30.26 10.86
CA PRO A 359 11.01 -29.41 9.74
C PRO A 359 12.41 -28.80 9.97
N TYR A 360 13.16 -28.63 8.90
CA TYR A 360 14.39 -27.86 8.87
C TYR A 360 14.34 -26.86 7.73
N PHE A 361 14.89 -25.67 7.98
CA PHE A 361 15.24 -24.72 6.94
C PHE A 361 16.75 -24.71 6.84
N ARG A 362 17.28 -24.97 5.64
CA ARG A 362 18.72 -24.97 5.42
C ARG A 362 19.08 -23.78 4.58
N GLU A 363 19.96 -22.94 5.09
CA GLU A 363 20.57 -21.88 4.29
C GLU A 363 21.37 -22.49 3.14
N ARG A 364 21.13 -22.00 1.93
CA ARG A 364 21.78 -22.47 0.70
C ARG A 364 22.05 -21.27 -0.19
N GLU A 365 23.30 -21.17 -0.65
CA GLU A 365 23.78 -20.07 -1.51
C GLU A 365 22.93 -19.83 -2.77
N ASN A 366 22.26 -20.88 -3.29
CA ASN A 366 21.47 -20.83 -4.52
C ASN A 366 19.99 -21.24 -4.33
N ALA A 367 19.50 -21.31 -3.10
CA ALA A 367 18.05 -21.41 -2.85
C ALA A 367 17.40 -20.04 -3.12
N SER A 368 16.18 -20.03 -3.65
CA SER A 368 15.51 -18.82 -4.14
C SER A 368 15.29 -17.78 -3.03
N GLY A 369 14.70 -18.20 -1.91
CA GLY A 369 14.55 -17.38 -0.71
C GLY A 369 15.75 -17.43 0.25
N GLY A 370 16.88 -18.02 -0.18
CA GLY A 370 18.09 -18.19 0.62
C GLY A 370 18.08 -19.41 1.54
N SER A 371 16.93 -20.07 1.72
CA SER A 371 16.82 -21.36 2.41
C SER A 371 15.96 -22.34 1.63
N ASP A 372 16.18 -23.64 1.85
CA ASP A 372 15.24 -24.66 1.41
C ASP A 372 14.59 -25.38 2.59
N PHE A 373 13.45 -25.99 2.32
CA PHE A 373 12.70 -26.78 3.29
C PHE A 373 13.11 -28.25 3.24
N ILE A 374 13.22 -28.86 4.42
CA ILE A 374 13.16 -30.31 4.61
C ILE A 374 12.11 -30.65 5.65
N LEU A 375 11.34 -31.70 5.40
CA LEU A 375 10.66 -32.43 6.47
C LEU A 375 11.30 -33.82 6.60
N ASP A 376 11.92 -34.10 7.74
CA ASP A 376 12.55 -35.40 8.01
C ASP A 376 11.81 -36.14 9.13
N ASN A 377 11.94 -37.47 9.12
CA ASN A 377 11.46 -38.31 10.20
C ASN A 377 12.38 -38.19 11.41
N SER A 378 11.78 -38.12 12.60
CA SER A 378 12.57 -38.14 13.84
C SER A 378 13.09 -39.54 14.18
N HIS A 379 12.44 -40.60 13.68
CA HIS A 379 12.77 -42.02 13.93
C HIS A 379 12.47 -42.92 12.71
N GLY A 380 13.24 -43.99 12.52
CA GLY A 380 13.14 -44.90 11.36
C GLY A 380 11.81 -45.68 11.22
N SER A 381 10.99 -45.74 12.27
CA SER A 381 9.66 -46.37 12.25
C SER A 381 8.52 -45.40 11.88
N GLN A 382 8.81 -44.10 11.73
CA GLN A 382 7.81 -43.07 11.42
C GLN A 382 7.51 -43.01 9.93
N LYS A 383 6.22 -42.79 9.60
CA LYS A 383 5.79 -42.48 8.24
C LYS A 383 5.28 -41.04 8.22
N LEU A 384 5.93 -40.17 7.45
CA LEU A 384 5.40 -38.84 7.17
C LEU A 384 4.09 -38.98 6.42
N THR A 385 3.05 -38.29 6.87
CA THR A 385 1.79 -38.18 6.11
C THR A 385 1.79 -36.97 5.18
N GLY A 386 2.83 -36.12 5.28
CA GLY A 386 3.17 -35.07 4.32
C GLY A 386 3.34 -33.69 4.97
N ALA A 387 4.01 -32.81 4.24
CA ALA A 387 4.02 -31.37 4.48
C ALA A 387 2.91 -30.72 3.64
N LEU A 388 2.06 -29.92 4.28
CA LEU A 388 0.97 -29.20 3.63
C LEU A 388 1.36 -27.73 3.52
N PHE A 389 1.24 -27.20 2.31
CA PHE A 389 1.53 -25.80 1.97
C PHE A 389 0.23 -25.10 1.59
N LYS A 390 0.00 -23.92 2.17
CA LYS A 390 -1.15 -23.06 1.84
C LYS A 390 -0.63 -21.88 1.05
N GLY A 391 -0.82 -21.86 -0.26
CA GLY A 391 -0.35 -20.77 -1.11
C GLY A 391 -1.28 -19.56 -1.19
N PRO A 392 -0.90 -18.56 -2.01
CA PRO A 392 -1.69 -17.36 -2.24
C PRO A 392 -2.97 -17.69 -3.02
N LEU A 393 -3.81 -16.66 -3.21
CA LEU A 393 -4.96 -16.72 -4.10
C LEU A 393 -4.50 -16.92 -5.55
N VAL A 394 -5.05 -17.91 -6.22
CA VAL A 394 -4.81 -18.16 -7.65
C VAL A 394 -6.02 -17.69 -8.48
N SER A 395 -5.81 -17.34 -9.75
CA SER A 395 -6.93 -17.14 -10.69
C SER A 395 -7.61 -18.47 -11.06
N SER A 396 -8.87 -18.42 -11.45
CA SER A 396 -9.67 -19.56 -11.93
C SER A 396 -9.28 -19.96 -13.37
N ILE A 397 -8.03 -20.37 -13.57
CA ILE A 397 -7.47 -20.80 -14.86
C ILE A 397 -6.62 -22.06 -14.69
N LYS A 398 -6.04 -22.54 -15.80
CA LYS A 398 -5.03 -23.59 -15.78
C LYS A 398 -3.66 -23.03 -15.41
N TYR A 399 -2.95 -23.74 -14.55
CA TYR A 399 -1.54 -23.48 -14.23
C TYR A 399 -0.71 -24.73 -14.45
N ARG A 400 0.44 -24.57 -15.11
CA ARG A 400 1.52 -25.56 -15.07
C ARG A 400 2.19 -25.49 -13.71
N VAL A 401 2.32 -26.61 -13.03
CA VAL A 401 2.91 -26.69 -11.69
C VAL A 401 4.30 -27.27 -11.80
N LYS A 402 5.26 -26.58 -11.20
CA LYS A 402 6.66 -27.00 -11.15
C LYS A 402 7.16 -27.00 -9.72
N ILE A 403 8.16 -27.83 -9.45
CA ILE A 403 8.85 -27.88 -8.17
C ILE A 403 10.36 -27.78 -8.40
N ARG A 404 11.07 -27.07 -7.52
CA ARG A 404 12.53 -27.09 -7.43
C ARG A 404 12.92 -27.73 -6.10
N ALA A 405 13.80 -28.73 -6.15
CA ALA A 405 14.23 -29.49 -4.97
C ALA A 405 15.57 -30.20 -5.27
N ILE A 406 16.33 -30.53 -4.21
CA ILE A 406 17.60 -31.27 -4.31
C ILE A 406 17.62 -32.50 -3.41
N ASN A 407 18.44 -33.47 -3.74
CA ASN A 407 18.65 -34.72 -3.05
C ASN A 407 20.13 -34.87 -2.67
N ASP A 408 20.57 -34.13 -1.65
CA ASP A 408 21.95 -34.13 -1.16
C ASP A 408 22.20 -35.09 0.02
N PHE A 409 21.15 -35.72 0.54
CA PHE A 409 21.21 -36.68 1.67
C PHE A 409 20.56 -38.05 1.39
N ARG A 410 20.14 -38.31 0.14
CA ARG A 410 19.55 -39.59 -0.34
C ARG A 410 18.18 -39.91 0.26
N LYS A 411 18.12 -40.45 1.47
CA LYS A 411 16.87 -40.96 2.07
C LYS A 411 16.37 -40.10 3.22
N SER A 412 17.20 -39.89 4.22
CA SER A 412 16.92 -39.10 5.41
C SER A 412 18.23 -38.48 5.88
N TYR A 413 18.14 -37.28 6.44
CA TYR A 413 19.31 -36.61 7.00
C TYR A 413 19.80 -37.33 8.27
N ARG A 414 18.88 -37.91 9.04
CA ARG A 414 19.19 -38.64 10.28
C ARG A 414 19.50 -40.12 10.05
N VAL A 415 18.88 -40.74 9.05
CA VAL A 415 19.08 -42.17 8.73
C VAL A 415 19.44 -42.30 7.25
N PRO A 416 20.68 -41.95 6.86
CA PRO A 416 21.10 -41.98 5.47
C PRO A 416 21.12 -43.41 4.93
N ASP A 417 20.81 -43.55 3.65
CA ASP A 417 20.78 -44.82 2.93
C ASP A 417 21.07 -44.53 1.46
N GLU A 418 22.29 -44.81 1.03
CA GLU A 418 22.77 -44.49 -0.32
C GLU A 418 22.15 -45.36 -1.41
N SER A 419 21.51 -46.47 -1.03
CA SER A 419 20.85 -47.39 -1.97
C SER A 419 19.47 -46.89 -2.40
N VAL A 420 18.94 -45.85 -1.75
CA VAL A 420 17.59 -45.34 -1.98
C VAL A 420 17.65 -43.95 -2.61
N GLU A 421 16.97 -43.80 -3.74
CA GLU A 421 16.76 -42.51 -4.39
C GLU A 421 15.63 -41.73 -3.71
N LEU A 422 15.85 -40.44 -3.44
CA LEU A 422 14.82 -39.55 -2.91
C LEU A 422 13.71 -39.42 -3.94
N ARG A 423 12.50 -39.82 -3.55
CA ARG A 423 11.31 -39.74 -4.38
C ARG A 423 10.19 -39.12 -3.58
N GLN A 424 9.55 -38.11 -4.15
CA GLN A 424 8.50 -37.37 -3.49
C GLN A 424 7.34 -37.10 -4.45
N PHE A 425 6.14 -37.05 -3.90
CA PHE A 425 4.93 -36.72 -4.62
C PHE A 425 4.39 -35.39 -4.10
N LEU A 426 4.21 -34.45 -5.02
CA LEU A 426 3.47 -33.22 -4.77
C LEU A 426 2.11 -33.35 -5.46
N GLY A 427 1.05 -33.06 -4.73
CA GLY A 427 -0.28 -33.00 -5.32
C GLY A 427 -1.20 -32.02 -4.61
N GLN A 428 -2.30 -31.68 -5.26
CA GLN A 428 -3.28 -30.76 -4.72
C GLN A 428 -4.23 -31.43 -3.74
N VAL A 429 -4.60 -30.70 -2.70
CA VAL A 429 -5.58 -31.13 -1.71
C VAL A 429 -6.80 -30.20 -1.73
N SER A 430 -7.99 -30.80 -1.71
CA SER A 430 -9.23 -30.04 -1.62
C SER A 430 -9.50 -29.60 -0.18
N ILE A 431 -10.08 -28.41 -0.02
CA ILE A 431 -10.49 -27.88 1.29
C ILE A 431 -12.01 -27.78 1.39
N THR A 432 -12.53 -27.88 2.60
CA THR A 432 -13.92 -27.59 2.94
C THR A 432 -13.95 -26.36 3.85
N ARG A 433 -14.87 -25.43 3.59
CA ARG A 433 -15.05 -24.21 4.38
C ARG A 433 -16.44 -24.17 5.00
N ASN A 434 -16.55 -23.51 6.14
CA ASN A 434 -17.83 -23.10 6.69
C ASN A 434 -18.48 -22.08 5.72
N PRO A 435 -19.74 -22.27 5.30
CA PRO A 435 -20.38 -21.41 4.31
C PRO A 435 -20.67 -19.98 4.82
N VAL A 436 -20.71 -19.77 6.14
CA VAL A 436 -21.00 -18.48 6.77
C VAL A 436 -19.72 -17.73 7.12
N THR A 437 -18.78 -18.40 7.80
CA THR A 437 -17.53 -17.74 8.27
C THR A 437 -16.39 -17.81 7.27
N ASN A 438 -16.53 -18.61 6.20
CA ASN A 438 -15.49 -18.90 5.21
C ASN A 438 -14.20 -19.54 5.79
N MET A 439 -14.22 -19.92 7.08
CA MET A 439 -13.11 -20.59 7.76
C MET A 439 -12.95 -22.01 7.25
N ILE A 440 -11.71 -22.48 7.13
CA ILE A 440 -11.39 -23.85 6.74
C ILE A 440 -11.82 -24.78 7.86
N THR A 441 -12.70 -25.73 7.55
CA THR A 441 -13.21 -26.74 8.51
C THR A 441 -12.57 -28.10 8.29
N ASN A 442 -12.17 -28.42 7.07
CA ASN A 442 -11.51 -29.68 6.74
C ASN A 442 -10.54 -29.52 5.56
N ILE A 443 -9.51 -30.35 5.55
CA ILE A 443 -8.57 -30.49 4.45
C ILE A 443 -8.55 -31.97 4.08
N SER A 444 -8.83 -32.29 2.82
CA SER A 444 -8.96 -33.67 2.36
C SER A 444 -7.75 -34.52 2.76
N SER A 445 -7.98 -35.74 3.24
CA SER A 445 -6.90 -36.70 3.44
C SER A 445 -6.33 -37.22 2.11
N VAL A 446 -7.06 -37.07 1.02
CA VAL A 446 -6.64 -37.47 -0.33
C VAL A 446 -5.81 -36.36 -0.97
N THR A 447 -4.66 -36.75 -1.52
CA THR A 447 -3.80 -35.88 -2.33
C THR A 447 -3.95 -36.28 -3.79
N ASN A 448 -4.25 -35.30 -4.65
CA ASN A 448 -4.55 -35.54 -6.05
C ASN A 448 -3.34 -35.23 -6.92
N ALA A 449 -3.04 -36.11 -7.87
CA ALA A 449 -2.00 -35.86 -8.87
C ALA A 449 -2.39 -34.72 -9.82
N PHE A 450 -1.37 -34.08 -10.38
CA PHE A 450 -1.56 -33.11 -11.46
C PHE A 450 -1.78 -33.84 -12.80
N ARG A 451 -2.44 -33.16 -13.75
CA ARG A 451 -2.69 -33.71 -15.08
C ARG A 451 -1.42 -33.60 -15.93
N THR A 452 -0.98 -34.69 -16.54
CA THR A 452 0.33 -34.78 -17.22
C THR A 452 0.26 -34.83 -18.74
N ASP A 453 -0.94 -34.86 -19.30
CA ASP A 453 -1.09 -35.09 -20.73
C ASP A 453 -0.45 -34.04 -21.63
N THR A 454 0.26 -34.50 -22.67
CA THR A 454 0.57 -33.69 -23.85
C THR A 454 -0.64 -33.54 -24.78
N LEU A 455 -1.67 -34.37 -24.55
CA LEU A 455 -3.03 -34.38 -25.11
C LEU A 455 -3.84 -35.37 -24.22
N TYR A 456 -4.81 -34.94 -23.39
CA TYR A 456 -5.85 -35.87 -22.92
C TYR A 456 -5.43 -37.26 -22.32
N GLY A 457 -4.78 -37.40 -21.15
CA GLY A 457 -4.14 -38.65 -20.70
C GLY A 457 -3.56 -38.66 -19.27
N ARG A 458 -4.26 -39.37 -18.38
CA ARG A 458 -4.22 -39.32 -16.91
C ARG A 458 -2.88 -39.65 -16.23
N PRO A 459 -2.73 -39.21 -14.96
CA PRO A 459 -3.22 -40.12 -13.93
C PRO A 459 -4.19 -39.49 -12.93
N ASP A 460 -5.37 -40.09 -12.79
CA ASP A 460 -6.12 -40.04 -11.55
C ASP A 460 -5.40 -40.99 -10.58
N PHE A 461 -4.32 -40.55 -9.93
CA PHE A 461 -3.77 -41.29 -8.80
C PHE A 461 -4.42 -40.76 -7.53
N PHE A 462 -5.22 -41.63 -6.91
CA PHE A 462 -5.50 -41.54 -5.50
C PHE A 462 -4.20 -41.78 -4.75
N TYR A 463 -3.82 -40.86 -3.87
CA TYR A 463 -2.88 -41.18 -2.80
C TYR A 463 -3.52 -42.26 -1.91
N ASP A 464 -3.23 -43.52 -2.21
CA ASP A 464 -3.29 -44.59 -1.24
C ASP A 464 -1.84 -44.89 -0.83
N PRO A 465 -1.43 -44.63 0.42
CA PRO A 465 -0.11 -45.01 0.90
C PRO A 465 0.17 -46.52 0.85
N ALA A 466 -0.82 -47.35 0.46
CA ALA A 466 -0.68 -48.77 0.15
C ALA A 466 -0.58 -49.10 -1.36
N ASP A 467 -0.82 -48.15 -2.28
CA ASP A 467 -0.76 -48.39 -3.74
C ASP A 467 0.62 -48.04 -4.32
N VAL A 468 1.33 -49.09 -4.73
CA VAL A 468 2.66 -49.03 -5.36
C VAL A 468 2.69 -48.37 -6.74
N ASN A 469 1.53 -48.11 -7.36
CA ASN A 469 1.43 -47.45 -8.66
C ASN A 469 1.39 -45.92 -8.57
N THR A 470 1.42 -45.33 -7.37
CA THR A 470 1.46 -43.88 -7.18
C THR A 470 2.71 -43.27 -7.83
N TYR A 471 2.52 -42.24 -8.68
CA TYR A 471 3.62 -41.57 -9.39
C TYR A 471 4.43 -40.67 -8.45
N TYR A 472 5.59 -41.13 -7.98
CA TYR A 472 6.56 -40.30 -7.23
C TYR A 472 7.67 -39.80 -8.14
N VAL A 473 8.02 -38.53 -8.02
CA VAL A 473 9.04 -37.89 -8.86
C VAL A 473 10.41 -38.08 -8.22
N PRO A 474 11.41 -38.63 -8.96
CA PRO A 474 12.77 -38.74 -8.47
C PRO A 474 13.46 -37.38 -8.43
N ILE A 475 14.07 -37.06 -7.30
CA ILE A 475 14.91 -35.88 -7.13
C ILE A 475 16.36 -36.31 -7.32
N THR A 476 16.97 -35.87 -8.41
CA THR A 476 18.30 -36.34 -8.84
C THR A 476 19.40 -35.29 -8.65
N LYS A 477 19.05 -34.00 -8.64
CA LYS A 477 19.99 -32.89 -8.43
C LYS A 477 20.50 -32.91 -7.00
N THR A 478 21.80 -32.82 -6.78
CA THR A 478 22.40 -32.79 -5.43
C THR A 478 22.75 -31.38 -4.95
N ARG A 479 22.59 -30.38 -5.81
CA ARG A 479 22.84 -28.95 -5.53
C ARG A 479 22.00 -28.09 -6.45
N TYR A 480 21.62 -26.91 -5.97
CA TYR A 480 20.96 -25.88 -6.76
C TYR A 480 21.95 -25.24 -7.74
N ALA A 481 21.52 -25.10 -9.00
CA ALA A 481 22.16 -24.23 -9.96
C ALA A 481 22.09 -22.76 -9.51
N PRO A 482 22.99 -21.88 -9.99
CA PRO A 482 22.87 -20.44 -9.76
C PRO A 482 21.47 -19.92 -10.07
N LEU A 483 20.99 -18.90 -9.33
CA LEU A 483 19.61 -18.40 -9.43
C LEU A 483 19.20 -17.96 -10.84
N GLU A 484 20.14 -17.42 -11.62
CA GLU A 484 19.95 -17.09 -13.04
C GLU A 484 19.52 -18.29 -13.91
N ASN A 485 19.88 -19.50 -13.49
CA ASN A 485 19.56 -20.77 -14.15
C ASN A 485 18.61 -21.63 -13.28
N ALA A 486 17.92 -21.05 -12.29
CA ALA A 486 17.06 -21.81 -11.37
C ALA A 486 15.98 -22.63 -12.12
N ALA A 487 15.51 -22.14 -13.26
CA ALA A 487 14.55 -22.81 -14.11
C ALA A 487 15.03 -24.18 -14.64
N ASP A 488 16.34 -24.40 -14.75
CA ASP A 488 16.93 -25.66 -15.23
C ASP A 488 16.90 -26.78 -14.17
N ASP A 489 16.65 -26.42 -12.91
CA ASP A 489 16.45 -27.38 -11.82
C ASP A 489 14.97 -27.74 -11.63
N GLU A 490 14.06 -27.05 -12.32
CA GLU A 490 12.63 -27.25 -12.14
C GLU A 490 12.16 -28.56 -12.75
N LEU A 491 11.48 -29.35 -11.93
CA LEU A 491 10.75 -30.52 -12.38
C LEU A 491 9.31 -30.11 -12.70
N ASP A 492 8.88 -30.45 -13.90
CA ASP A 492 7.52 -30.23 -14.35
C ASP A 492 6.61 -31.37 -13.89
N LEU A 493 5.56 -31.03 -13.16
CA LEU A 493 4.65 -31.98 -12.56
C LEU A 493 3.35 -32.14 -13.34
N GLY A 494 3.12 -31.32 -14.37
CA GLY A 494 1.86 -31.24 -15.09
C GLY A 494 1.09 -29.95 -14.81
N TYR A 495 -0.23 -29.97 -14.99
CA TYR A 495 -1.09 -28.82 -14.75
C TYR A 495 -2.26 -29.11 -13.83
N TYR A 496 -2.84 -28.05 -13.29
CA TYR A 496 -4.11 -28.07 -12.59
C TYR A 496 -5.05 -27.00 -13.15
N ASP A 497 -6.33 -27.34 -13.30
CA ASP A 497 -7.38 -26.39 -13.69
C ASP A 497 -8.16 -25.95 -12.45
N PHE A 498 -7.90 -24.73 -11.99
CA PHE A 498 -8.63 -24.18 -10.86
C PHE A 498 -10.02 -23.75 -11.32
N SER A 499 -11.05 -24.41 -10.76
CA SER A 499 -12.45 -24.08 -11.03
C SER A 499 -12.91 -22.77 -10.41
N ARG A 500 -12.16 -22.25 -9.44
CA ARG A 500 -12.43 -20.99 -8.73
C ARG A 500 -11.14 -20.31 -8.32
N SER A 501 -11.22 -19.02 -8.08
CA SER A 501 -10.18 -18.19 -7.51
C SER A 501 -10.23 -18.30 -5.99
N ASP A 502 -9.29 -19.05 -5.41
CA ASP A 502 -9.14 -19.29 -3.98
C ASP A 502 -7.67 -19.60 -3.66
N SER A 503 -7.33 -19.77 -2.39
CA SER A 503 -6.01 -20.22 -1.96
C SER A 503 -5.73 -21.64 -2.45
N VAL A 504 -4.52 -21.86 -2.95
CA VAL A 504 -4.06 -23.20 -3.34
C VAL A 504 -3.53 -23.99 -2.14
N PHE A 505 -3.77 -25.30 -2.11
CA PHE A 505 -3.24 -26.20 -1.09
C PHE A 505 -2.50 -27.37 -1.74
N PHE A 506 -1.22 -27.52 -1.43
CA PHE A 506 -0.40 -28.63 -1.91
C PHE A 506 0.09 -29.48 -0.76
N ARG A 507 0.10 -30.80 -0.96
CA ARG A 507 0.74 -31.74 -0.04
C ARG A 507 1.93 -32.40 -0.72
N LEU A 508 3.07 -32.34 -0.03
CA LEU A 508 4.30 -33.01 -0.38
C LEU A 508 4.47 -34.24 0.52
N VAL A 509 4.59 -35.42 -0.07
CA VAL A 509 4.71 -36.71 0.64
C VAL A 509 5.89 -37.54 0.11
N PRO A 510 6.63 -38.23 0.98
CA PRO A 510 7.73 -39.09 0.56
C PRO A 510 7.24 -40.43 0.01
N PHE A 511 8.03 -41.07 -0.84
CA PHE A 511 7.73 -42.39 -1.41
C PHE A 511 7.66 -43.51 -0.37
N ALA A 512 8.53 -43.48 0.63
CA ALA A 512 8.68 -44.56 1.60
C ALA A 512 8.65 -44.04 3.05
N GLY A 513 8.29 -44.93 3.98
CA GLY A 513 8.47 -44.68 5.41
C GLY A 513 9.94 -44.40 5.74
N GLY A 514 10.19 -43.48 6.66
CA GLY A 514 11.56 -43.07 7.00
C GLY A 514 12.24 -42.14 5.99
N MET A 515 11.66 -41.87 4.82
CA MET A 515 12.22 -40.94 3.83
C MET A 515 11.78 -39.49 4.12
N ALA A 516 12.69 -38.53 3.91
CA ALA A 516 12.41 -37.11 4.03
C ALA A 516 11.77 -36.54 2.75
N VAL A 517 11.27 -35.32 2.80
CA VAL A 517 10.91 -34.53 1.62
C VAL A 517 11.61 -33.19 1.64
N THR A 518 11.84 -32.60 0.48
CA THR A 518 12.52 -31.31 0.36
C THR A 518 11.98 -30.48 -0.78
N ALA A 519 12.01 -29.16 -0.62
CA ALA A 519 11.61 -28.20 -1.64
C ALA A 519 12.32 -26.86 -1.40
N ASP A 520 12.79 -26.24 -2.48
CA ASP A 520 13.13 -24.82 -2.54
C ASP A 520 11.83 -24.03 -2.72
N TYR A 521 11.15 -24.25 -3.85
CA TYR A 521 9.88 -23.61 -4.15
C TYR A 521 8.95 -24.45 -5.02
N PHE A 522 7.69 -24.02 -5.07
CA PHE A 522 6.70 -24.42 -6.06
C PHE A 522 6.40 -23.24 -6.99
N ARG A 523 6.34 -23.47 -8.30
CA ARG A 523 6.02 -22.42 -9.26
C ARG A 523 4.77 -22.77 -10.04
N LEU A 524 3.79 -21.88 -10.03
CA LEU A 524 2.57 -21.98 -10.84
C LEU A 524 2.69 -21.02 -12.04
N VAL A 525 2.69 -21.58 -13.25
CA VAL A 525 2.79 -20.81 -14.49
C VAL A 525 1.42 -20.80 -15.18
N PRO A 526 0.77 -19.63 -15.33
CA PRO A 526 -0.49 -19.47 -16.05
C PRO A 526 -0.45 -20.08 -17.45
N ILE A 527 -1.50 -20.78 -17.83
CA ILE A 527 -1.73 -21.25 -19.21
C ILE A 527 -2.92 -20.46 -19.77
N PHE A 528 -2.67 -19.67 -20.81
CA PHE A 528 -3.70 -18.93 -21.53
C PHE A 528 -4.13 -19.72 -22.76
N GLU A 529 -5.40 -20.10 -22.82
CA GLU A 529 -6.04 -20.73 -23.98
C GLU A 529 -6.83 -19.73 -24.83
#